data_AF-A0A397T741-F1
#
_entry.id   AF-A0A397T741-F1
#
_cell.length_a   1.000
_cell.length_b   1.000
_cell.length_c   1.000
_cell.angle_alpha   90.00
_cell.angle_beta   90.00
_cell.angle_gamma   90.00
#
_symmetry.space_group_name_H-M   'P 1'
#
loop_
_entity.id
_entity.type
_entity.pdbx_description
1 polymer ?
#
loop_
_entity_poly.entity_id
_entity_poly.type
_entity_poly.pdbx_seq_one_letter_code
_entity_poly.pdbx_strand_id
1 'polypeptide(L)'
;LITKCWDAKAENRPTAKELYQIFNKWNKERLNKDSEIYSQIKESIYTSRLFNFKDLPEPVNTDTIQSASISNCLDCQLSELDLNDENNSD
;
A
#
# COMPACT_ATOMS: atom_id res chain seq x y z
N LEU A 1 8.20 -5.67 1.32
CA LEU A 1 7.57 -4.69 2.23
C LEU A 1 6.07 -4.61 2.00
N ILE A 2 5.64 -4.31 0.76
CA ILE A 2 4.23 -4.41 0.34
C ILE A 2 3.62 -5.72 0.85
N THR A 3 4.37 -6.81 0.69
CA THR A 3 3.96 -8.15 1.14
C THR A 3 3.64 -8.31 2.62
N LYS A 4 4.24 -7.47 3.48
CA LYS A 4 4.03 -7.47 4.93
C LYS A 4 2.94 -6.47 5.35
N CYS A 5 2.81 -5.36 4.62
CA CYS A 5 1.81 -4.33 4.90
C CYS A 5 0.37 -4.80 4.65
N TRP A 6 0.17 -5.70 3.70
CA TRP A 6 -1.14 -6.25 3.35
C TRP A 6 -1.45 -7.60 4.01
N ASP A 7 -0.73 -7.97 5.08
CA ASP A 7 -0.99 -9.23 5.79
C ASP A 7 -2.40 -9.22 6.40
N ALA A 8 -3.10 -10.36 6.32
CA ALA A 8 -4.45 -10.48 6.84
C ALA A 8 -4.51 -10.27 8.36
N LYS A 9 -3.46 -10.72 9.09
CA LYS A 9 -3.34 -10.53 10.52
C LYS A 9 -2.68 -9.19 10.83
N ALA A 10 -3.31 -8.38 11.66
CA ALA A 10 -2.82 -7.03 11.98
C ALA A 10 -1.46 -7.06 12.68
N GLU A 11 -1.19 -8.09 13.49
CA GLU A 11 0.04 -8.26 14.25
C GLU A 11 1.26 -8.54 13.36
N ASN A 12 1.03 -9.02 12.13
CA ASN A 12 2.08 -9.24 11.15
C ASN A 12 2.42 -7.97 10.35
N ARG A 13 1.58 -6.93 10.44
CA ARG A 13 1.80 -5.67 9.73
C ARG A 13 2.84 -4.84 10.45
N PRO A 14 3.79 -4.24 9.73
CA PRO A 14 4.74 -3.32 10.34
C PRO A 14 4.03 -2.07 10.87
N THR A 15 4.51 -1.57 11.99
CA THR A 15 4.07 -0.29 12.55
C THR A 15 4.55 0.90 11.71
N ALA A 16 3.91 2.05 11.85
CA ALA A 16 4.33 3.29 11.18
C ALA A 16 5.79 3.67 11.49
N LYS A 17 6.25 3.42 12.73
CA LYS A 17 7.62 3.68 13.16
C LYS A 17 8.63 2.80 12.42
N GLU A 18 8.34 1.52 12.26
CA GLU A 18 9.20 0.58 11.53
C GLU A 18 9.25 0.93 10.04
N LEU A 19 8.11 1.26 9.44
CA LEU A 19 8.04 1.73 8.06
C LEU A 19 8.89 2.98 7.84
N TYR A 20 8.78 3.96 8.74
CA TYR A 20 9.57 5.18 8.66
C TYR A 20 11.07 4.90 8.68
N GLN A 21 11.53 3.99 9.55
CA GLN A 21 12.94 3.60 9.61
C GLN A 21 13.41 2.93 8.32
N ILE A 22 12.61 2.01 7.77
CA ILE A 22 12.90 1.32 6.50
C ILE A 22 13.01 2.34 5.35
N PHE A 23 12.03 3.21 5.21
CA PHE A 23 12.02 4.22 4.15
C PHE A 23 13.16 5.23 4.29
N ASN A 24 13.50 5.65 5.51
CA ASN A 24 14.62 6.54 5.74
C ASN A 24 15.95 5.88 5.36
N LYS A 25 16.13 4.59 5.66
CA LYS A 25 17.30 3.82 5.21
C LYS A 25 17.38 3.79 3.69
N TRP A 26 16.28 3.46 3.01
CA TRP A 26 16.23 3.42 1.55
C TRP A 26 16.52 4.78 0.91
N ASN A 27 16.00 5.86 1.49
CA ASN A 27 16.24 7.20 0.98
C ASN A 27 17.73 7.59 1.06
N LYS A 28 18.44 7.16 2.11
CA LYS A 28 19.90 7.35 2.22
C LYS A 28 20.67 6.53 1.19
N GLU A 29 20.32 5.26 1.04
CA GLU A 29 21.00 4.36 0.10
C GLU A 29 20.71 4.69 -1.37
N ARG A 30 19.59 5.35 -1.67
CA ARG A 30 19.21 5.71 -3.06
C ARG A 30 20.27 6.50 -3.83
N LEU A 31 21.20 7.18 -3.16
CA LEU A 31 22.29 7.91 -3.82
C LEU A 31 23.63 7.15 -3.80
N ASN A 32 23.70 6.07 -3.04
CA ASN A 32 24.86 5.20 -2.97
C ASN A 32 24.89 4.27 -4.19
N LYS A 33 25.85 4.50 -5.10
CA LYS A 33 25.98 3.77 -6.37
C LYS A 33 26.23 2.27 -6.20
N ASP A 34 26.78 1.87 -5.04
CA ASP A 34 27.07 0.48 -4.71
C ASP A 34 25.89 -0.20 -4.00
N SER A 35 24.82 0.54 -3.69
CA SER A 35 23.63 -0.04 -3.07
C SER A 35 22.74 -0.75 -4.09
N GLU A 36 22.12 -1.83 -3.64
CA GLU A 36 21.11 -2.56 -4.41
C GLU A 36 19.95 -1.65 -4.85
N ILE A 37 19.54 -0.72 -3.99
CA ILE A 37 18.43 0.22 -4.24
C ILE A 37 18.76 1.16 -5.40
N TYR A 38 19.99 1.67 -5.46
CA TYR A 38 20.43 2.48 -6.60
C TYR A 38 20.40 1.69 -7.90
N SER A 39 20.87 0.43 -7.88
CA SER A 39 20.83 -0.46 -9.05
C SER A 39 19.40 -0.68 -9.54
N GLN A 40 18.48 -1.05 -8.65
CA GLN A 40 17.06 -1.28 -8.97
C GLN A 40 16.38 -0.02 -9.52
N ILE A 41 16.66 1.16 -8.96
CA ILE A 41 16.11 2.43 -9.46
C ILE A 41 16.64 2.74 -10.86
N LYS A 42 17.93 2.54 -11.10
CA LYS A 42 18.54 2.77 -12.42
C LYS A 42 17.96 1.83 -13.48
N GLU A 43 17.79 0.55 -13.16
CA GLU A 43 17.16 -0.44 -14.03
C GLU A 43 15.70 -0.11 -14.30
N SER A 44 14.93 0.25 -13.28
CA SER A 44 13.50 0.58 -13.44
C SER A 44 13.26 1.80 -14.32
N ILE A 45 14.15 2.80 -14.32
CA ILE A 45 14.09 3.92 -15.26
C ILE A 45 14.28 3.43 -16.71
N TYR A 46 15.17 2.46 -16.92
CA TYR A 46 15.42 1.91 -18.25
C TYR A 46 14.25 1.03 -18.73
N THR A 47 13.71 0.17 -17.85
CA THR A 47 12.54 -0.67 -18.19
C THR A 47 11.27 0.15 -18.34
N SER A 48 11.04 1.18 -17.52
CA SER A 48 9.88 2.08 -17.66
C SER A 48 9.90 2.86 -18.99
N ARG A 49 11.08 3.12 -19.54
CA ARG A 49 11.23 3.67 -20.89
C ARG A 49 10.98 2.64 -22.00
N LEU A 50 11.12 1.35 -21.68
CA LEU A 50 10.92 0.23 -22.61
C LEU A 50 9.49 -0.32 -22.58
N PHE A 51 8.76 -0.16 -21.46
CA PHE A 51 7.35 -0.48 -21.36
C PHE A 51 6.54 0.43 -22.30
N ASN A 52 6.23 -0.06 -23.49
CA ASN A 52 5.25 0.56 -24.36
C ASN A 52 3.86 0.34 -23.74
N PHE A 53 3.10 1.43 -23.53
CA PHE A 53 1.72 1.34 -23.06
C PHE A 53 0.80 0.45 -23.92
N LYS A 54 1.23 0.16 -25.15
CA LYS A 54 0.54 -0.72 -26.10
C LYS A 54 0.61 -2.21 -25.75
N ASP A 55 1.55 -2.61 -24.90
CA ASP A 55 1.74 -4.02 -24.49
C ASP A 55 1.04 -4.34 -23.16
N LEU A 56 0.39 -3.35 -22.54
CA LEU A 56 -0.38 -3.54 -21.30
C LEU A 56 -1.79 -4.06 -21.64
N PRO A 57 -2.32 -5.04 -20.88
CA PRO A 57 -3.72 -5.42 -21.00
C PRO A 57 -4.60 -4.21 -20.65
N GLU A 58 -5.74 -4.07 -21.34
CA GLU A 58 -6.69 -3.01 -21.03
C GLU A 58 -7.11 -3.10 -19.55
N PRO A 59 -7.17 -1.96 -18.84
CA PRO A 59 -7.62 -1.95 -17.46
C PRO A 59 -9.08 -2.41 -17.42
N VAL A 60 -9.31 -3.55 -16.77
CA VAL A 60 -10.67 -4.04 -16.56
C VAL A 60 -11.28 -3.26 -15.39
N ASN A 61 -11.92 -2.13 -15.67
CA ASN A 61 -12.87 -1.56 -14.73
C ASN A 61 -14.14 -2.42 -14.80
N THR A 62 -14.27 -3.40 -13.89
CA THR A 62 -15.49 -4.19 -13.82
C THR A 62 -16.60 -3.29 -13.26
N ASP A 63 -17.50 -2.81 -14.12
CA ASP A 63 -18.74 -2.12 -13.69
C ASP A 63 -19.69 -3.08 -12.93
N THR A 64 -19.31 -4.35 -12.80
CA THR A 64 -20.06 -5.41 -12.11
C THR A 64 -19.26 -5.98 -10.93
N ILE A 65 -18.68 -5.14 -10.08
CA ILE A 65 -18.60 -5.57 -8.69
C ILE A 65 -20.04 -5.55 -8.20
N GLN A 66 -20.63 -6.75 -8.10
CA GLN A 66 -21.94 -6.97 -7.51
C GLN A 66 -22.02 -6.12 -6.24
N SER A 67 -22.79 -5.04 -6.27
CA SER A 67 -22.83 -4.00 -5.25
C SER A 67 -23.02 -4.57 -3.83
N ALA A 68 -23.64 -5.75 -3.74
CA ALA A 68 -23.78 -6.55 -2.53
C ALA A 68 -22.43 -6.94 -1.87
N SER A 69 -21.37 -7.23 -2.62
CA SER A 69 -20.07 -7.62 -2.06
C SER A 69 -19.31 -6.45 -1.43
N ILE A 70 -19.50 -5.23 -1.96
CA ILE A 70 -18.93 -4.01 -1.37
C ILE A 70 -19.74 -3.58 -0.15
N SER A 71 -21.08 -3.67 -0.21
CA SER A 71 -21.99 -3.37 0.90
C SER A 71 -21.64 -4.17 2.16
N ASN A 72 -21.49 -5.50 2.02
CA ASN A 72 -21.17 -6.37 3.14
C ASN A 72 -19.79 -6.07 3.76
N CYS A 73 -18.85 -5.53 2.99
CA CYS A 73 -17.53 -5.16 3.47
C CYS A 73 -17.57 -3.87 4.31
N LEU A 74 -18.39 -2.89 3.92
CA LEU A 74 -18.60 -1.67 4.70
C LEU A 74 -19.38 -1.94 5.99
N ASP A 75 -20.38 -2.83 5.95
CA ASP A 75 -21.19 -3.19 7.13
C ASP A 75 -20.32 -3.82 8.24
N CYS A 76 -19.34 -4.65 7.89
CA CYS A 76 -18.38 -5.20 8.86
C CYS A 76 -17.45 -4.13 9.46
N GLN A 77 -17.07 -3.11 8.70
CA GLN A 77 -16.17 -2.05 9.19
C GLN A 77 -16.86 -1.06 10.13
N LEU A 78 -18.17 -0.84 9.96
CA LEU A 78 -18.94 0.09 10.80
C LEU A 78 -19.31 -0.50 12.16
N SER A 79 -19.49 -1.81 12.27
CA SER A 79 -19.75 -2.46 13.57
C SER A 79 -18.57 -2.47 14.53
N GLU A 80 -17.35 -2.19 14.05
CA GLU A 80 -16.13 -2.16 14.88
C GLU A 80 -15.82 -0.75 15.42
N LEU A 81 -16.55 0.28 14.99
CA LEU A 81 -16.42 1.65 15.47
C LEU A 81 -17.51 1.97 16.51
N ASP A 82 -17.34 1.50 17.74
CA ASP A 82 -18.07 2.07 18.89
C ASP A 82 -17.50 3.47 19.17
N LEU A 83 -18.08 4.49 18.52
CA LEU A 83 -17.92 5.87 18.93
C LEU A 83 -18.71 6.08 20.22
N ASN A 84 -18.07 5.78 21.35
CA ASN A 84 -18.50 6.30 22.65
C ASN A 84 -18.32 7.82 22.63
N ASP A 85 -19.38 8.53 22.24
CA ASP A 85 -19.55 9.95 22.53
C ASP A 85 -19.68 10.11 24.04
N GLU A 86 -18.55 10.21 24.75
CA GLU A 86 -18.52 10.80 26.08
C GLU A 86 -18.79 12.31 25.96
N ASN A 87 -20.08 12.64 25.80
CA ASN A 87 -20.60 13.91 26.26
C ASN A 87 -20.43 13.97 27.78
N ASN A 88 -19.46 14.75 28.26
CA ASN A 88 -19.59 15.42 29.54
C ASN A 88 -19.09 16.87 29.38
N SER A 89 -20.08 17.72 29.16
CA SER A 89 -20.10 19.09 29.65
C SER A 89 -19.82 19.10 31.15
N ASP A 90 -18.81 19.85 31.57
CA ASP A 90 -18.90 20.89 32.62
C ASP A 90 -17.70 21.84 32.51
#